data_AF-A0A7V6R6I8-F1
#
_entry.id   AF-A0A7V6R6I8-F1
#
_cell.length_a   1.000
_cell.length_b   1.000
_cell.length_c   1.000
_cell.angle_alpha   90.00
_cell.angle_beta   90.00
_cell.angle_gamma   90.00
#
_symmetry.space_group_name_H-M   'P 1'
#
loop_
_entity.id
_entity.type
_entity.pdbx_description
1 polymer ?
#
loop_
_entity_poly.entity_id
_entity_poly.type
_entity_poly.pdbx_seq_one_letter_code
_entity_poly.pdbx_strand_id
1 'polypeptide(L)' 'MEINEKVHIEEYNPEWVRQYEDEKEQLCNALGDTVLGIEHIGSTSIPGTWAKSIVV' A
#
# COMPACT_ATOMS: atom_id res chain seq x y z
N MET A 1 -4.44 23.52 -6.95
CA MET A 1 -3.76 23.27 -5.66
C MET A 1 -2.32 22.97 -5.98
N GLU A 2 -1.38 23.74 -5.45
CA GLU A 2 0.05 23.45 -5.54
C GLU A 2 0.43 22.69 -4.26
N ILE A 3 0.94 21.46 -4.39
CA ILE A 3 1.36 20.63 -3.25
C ILE A 3 2.88 20.72 -3.17
N ASN A 4 3.40 21.51 -2.23
CA ASN A 4 4.83 21.73 -2.04
C ASN A 4 5.30 21.13 -0.71
N GLU A 5 5.02 19.83 -0.52
CA GLU A 5 5.46 19.06 0.64
C GLU A 5 6.76 18.32 0.36
N LYS A 6 7.57 18.13 1.40
CA LYS A 6 8.81 17.34 1.30
C LYS A 6 8.46 15.87 1.11
N VAL A 7 8.91 15.27 0.01
CA VAL A 7 8.72 13.84 -0.28
C VAL A 7 9.89 13.03 0.30
N HIS A 8 9.57 11.94 1.00
CA HIS A 8 10.54 10.92 1.41
C HIS A 8 10.31 9.65 0.59
N ILE A 9 11.40 9.13 0.04
CA ILE A 9 11.46 7.87 -0.71
C ILE A 9 12.48 6.98 0.00
N GLU A 10 12.13 5.72 0.21
CA GLU A 10 12.98 4.73 0.86
C GLU A 10 13.17 3.49 -0.03
N GLU A 11 14.21 2.71 0.26
CA GLU A 11 14.43 1.39 -0.34
C GLU A 11 13.26 0.45 -0.01
N TYR A 12 13.11 -0.60 -0.82
CA TYR A 12 12.07 -1.58 -0.60
C TYR A 12 12.04 -2.09 0.84
N ASN A 13 10.89 -1.94 1.49
CA ASN A 13 10.66 -2.43 2.83
C ASN A 13 9.73 -3.66 2.79
N PRO A 14 10.19 -4.86 3.19
CA PRO A 14 9.35 -6.07 3.18
C PRO A 14 8.13 -5.97 4.09
N GLU A 15 8.11 -5.04 5.05
CA GLU A 15 6.96 -4.79 5.92
C GLU A 15 5.74 -4.26 5.15
N TRP A 16 5.93 -3.67 3.96
CA TRP A 16 4.81 -3.21 3.12
C TRP A 16 3.87 -4.35 2.72
N VAL A 17 4.39 -5.57 2.57
CA VAL A 17 3.57 -6.76 2.30
C VAL A 17 2.66 -7.06 3.49
N ARG A 18 3.19 -6.96 4.72
CA ARG A 18 2.40 -7.19 5.94
C ARG A 18 1.35 -6.11 6.12
N GLN A 19 1.71 -4.85 5.90
CA GLN A 19 0.79 -3.72 5.97
C GLN A 19 -0.36 -3.85 4.96
N TYR A 20 -0.08 -4.32 3.75
CA TYR A 20 -1.12 -4.63 2.76
C TYR A 20 -2.09 -5.71 3.26
N GLU A 21 -1.59 -6.83 3.79
CA GLU A 21 -2.47 -7.91 4.28
C GLU A 21 -3.33 -7.44 5.47
N ASP A 22 -2.75 -6.66 6.40
CA ASP A 22 -3.47 -6.08 7.54
C ASP A 22 -4.60 -5.12 7.07
N GLU A 23 -4.35 -4.29 6.07
CA GLU A 23 -5.35 -3.36 5.52
C GLU A 23 -6.42 -4.10 4.70
N LYS A 24 -6.02 -5.08 3.90
CA LYS A 24 -6.93 -5.95 3.15
C LYS A 24 -7.89 -6.67 4.08
N GLU A 25 -7.42 -7.22 5.19
CA GLU A 25 -8.29 -7.85 6.18
C GLU A 25 -9.31 -6.85 6.74
N GLN A 26 -8.87 -5.64 7.10
CA GLN A 26 -9.76 -4.58 7.59
C GLN A 26 -10.81 -4.18 6.55
N LEU A 27 -10.41 -4.01 5.29
CA LEU A 27 -11.31 -3.66 4.19
C LEU A 27 -12.32 -4.78 3.90
N CYS A 28 -11.87 -6.04 3.86
CA CYS A 28 -12.75 -7.20 3.73
C CYS A 28 -13.77 -7.27 4.87
N ASN A 29 -13.33 -7.06 6.11
CA ASN A 29 -14.21 -7.06 7.28
C ASN A 29 -15.23 -5.91 7.25
N ALA A 30 -14.84 -4.73 6.77
CA ALA A 30 -15.70 -3.56 6.70
C ALA A 30 -16.70 -3.60 5.54
N LEU A 31 -16.29 -4.14 4.38
CA LEU A 31 -17.07 -4.11 3.13
C LEU A 31 -17.82 -5.43 2.86
N GLY A 32 -17.40 -6.53 3.49
CA GLY A 32 -18.03 -7.85 3.38
C GLY A 32 -18.14 -8.35 1.94
N ASP A 33 -19.30 -8.91 1.60
CA ASP A 33 -19.56 -9.56 0.31
C ASP A 33 -19.53 -8.63 -0.91
N THR A 34 -19.40 -7.32 -0.71
CA THR A 34 -19.27 -6.35 -1.82
C THR A 34 -17.88 -6.36 -2.45
N VAL A 35 -16.89 -6.95 -1.77
CA VAL A 35 -15.51 -7.05 -2.24
C VAL A 35 -15.40 -8.14 -3.29
N LEU A 36 -15.09 -7.75 -4.54
CA LEU A 36 -14.77 -8.68 -5.62
C LEU A 36 -13.31 -9.15 -5.57
N GLY A 37 -12.42 -8.31 -5.04
CA GLY A 37 -10.98 -8.57 -4.91
C GLY A 37 -10.25 -7.33 -4.41
N ILE A 38 -9.11 -7.53 -3.76
CA ILE A 38 -8.21 -6.48 -3.27
C ILE A 38 -6.79 -6.93 -3.64
N GLU A 39 -6.04 -6.07 -4.33
CA GLU A 39 -4.72 -6.37 -4.87
C GLU A 39 -3.72 -5.32 -4.38
N HIS A 40 -2.49 -5.73 -4.07
CA HIS A 40 -1.41 -4.80 -3.71
C HIS A 40 -0.82 -4.20 -4.98
N ILE A 41 -0.99 -2.90 -5.18
CA ILE A 41 -0.55 -2.19 -6.39
C ILE A 41 0.45 -1.07 -6.08
N GLY A 42 0.96 -0.45 -7.13
CA GLY A 42 1.94 0.64 -7.01
C GLY A 42 3.35 0.17 -6.68
N SER A 43 4.23 1.11 -6.37
CA SER A 43 5.67 0.81 -6.22
C SER A 43 6.01 0.00 -4.95
N THR A 44 5.17 0.07 -3.91
CA THR A 44 5.37 -0.71 -2.68
C THR A 44 5.04 -2.19 -2.84
N SER A 45 4.36 -2.60 -3.92
CA SER A 45 4.11 -4.02 -4.23
C SER A 45 5.22 -4.69 -5.07
N ILE A 46 6.28 -3.94 -5.42
CA ILE A 46 7.37 -4.42 -6.28
C ILE A 46 8.65 -4.58 -5.46
N PRO A 47 9.08 -5.82 -5.12
CA PRO A 47 10.32 -6.07 -4.41
C PRO A 47 11.54 -5.40 -5.06
N GLY A 48 12.37 -4.76 -4.24
CA GLY A 48 13.59 -4.07 -4.69
C GLY A 48 13.36 -2.67 -5.28
N THR A 49 12.13 -2.16 -5.31
CA THR A 49 11.83 -0.82 -5.81
C THR A 49 11.92 0.23 -4.71
N TRP A 50 12.42 1.41 -5.05
CA TRP A 50 12.37 2.59 -4.19
C TRP A 50 10.99 3.23 -4.27
N ALA A 51 10.37 3.53 -3.13
CA ALA A 51 9.01 4.05 -3.09
C ALA A 51 8.79 5.05 -1.96
N LYS A 52 7.74 5.86 -2.10
CA LYS A 52 7.13 6.55 -0.95
C LYS A 52 6.47 5.47 -0.10
N SER A 53 6.65 5.51 1.23
CA SER A 53 6.11 4.51 2.16
C SER A 53 4.59 4.65 2.30
N ILE A 54 3.87 4.28 1.24
CA ILE A 54 2.41 4.28 1.10
C ILE A 54 2.01 2.96 0.45
N VAL A 55 1.23 2.16 1.15
CA VAL A 55 0.60 0.95 0.62
C VAL A 55 -0.65 1.33 -0.15
N VAL A 56 -0.81 0.79 -1.37
CA VAL A 56 -1.89 1.11 -2.30
C VAL A 56 -2.50 -0.16 -2.86
#